data_AF-A0A947MTR1-F1
#
_entry.id   AF-A0A947MTR1-F1
#
_cell.length_a   1.000
_cell.length_b   1.000
_cell.length_c   1.000
_cell.angle_alpha   90.00
_cell.angle_beta   90.00
_cell.angle_gamma   90.00
#
_symmetry.space_group_name_H-M   'P 1'
#
loop_
_entity.id
_entity.type
_entity.pdbx_description
1 polymer ?
#
loop_
_entity_poly.entity_id
_entity_poly.type
_entity_poly.pdbx_seq_one_letter_code
_entity_poly.pdbx_strand_id
1 'polypeptide(L)'
;MSAATWVALAVASGYALLRYCVFGDVSFRHAPLFVLNKAVAWAALTLLVVGLAGARWPPRFGRWPRSSLVRRAVALGRAHVVASLVLVGPAYYPTLYDPDGRMNVAGELLIASGVFAVAYPILKSPWARVAIVATLALHAGALAAATGYAPEQWPGGMPPISWWSLLVALIGLALTVRHVLRDGASPAS
;
A
#
# COMPACT_ATOMS: atom_id res chain seq x y z
N MET A 1 -4.27 -18.98 6.74
CA MET A 1 -4.51 -17.64 6.16
C MET A 1 -5.81 -17.67 5.35
N SER A 2 -6.56 -16.57 5.22
CA SER A 2 -7.80 -16.55 4.42
C SER A 2 -7.50 -16.51 2.93
N ALA A 3 -8.40 -17.06 2.10
CA ALA A 3 -8.28 -17.05 0.64
C ALA A 3 -8.00 -15.64 0.07
N ALA A 4 -8.67 -14.61 0.60
CA ALA A 4 -8.42 -13.20 0.29
C ALA A 4 -6.95 -12.79 0.33
N THR A 5 -6.26 -13.22 1.38
CA THR A 5 -4.87 -12.83 1.64
C THR A 5 -3.94 -13.55 0.69
N TRP A 6 -4.20 -14.82 0.41
CA TRP A 6 -3.46 -15.57 -0.59
C TRP A 6 -3.63 -14.99 -1.98
N VAL A 7 -4.86 -14.65 -2.36
CA VAL A 7 -5.14 -14.01 -3.65
C VAL A 7 -4.42 -12.66 -3.76
N ALA A 8 -4.53 -11.80 -2.74
CA ALA A 8 -3.85 -10.50 -2.75
C ALA A 8 -2.32 -10.65 -2.86
N LEU A 9 -1.72 -11.56 -2.09
CA LEU A 9 -0.28 -11.82 -2.15
C LEU A 9 0.15 -12.43 -3.48
N ALA A 10 -0.61 -13.39 -4.02
CA ALA A 10 -0.29 -14.04 -5.29
C ALA A 10 -0.34 -13.05 -6.44
N VAL A 11 -1.38 -12.21 -6.51
CA VAL A 11 -1.51 -11.16 -7.54
C VAL A 11 -0.39 -10.14 -7.41
N ALA A 12 -0.17 -9.60 -6.20
CA ALA A 12 0.87 -8.60 -5.98
C ALA A 12 2.28 -9.15 -6.26
N SER A 13 2.56 -10.39 -5.85
CA SER A 13 3.87 -11.03 -6.07
C SER A 13 4.09 -11.38 -7.52
N GLY A 14 3.08 -11.93 -8.21
CA GLY A 14 3.15 -12.21 -9.64
C GLY A 14 3.43 -10.94 -10.45
N TYR A 15 2.70 -9.86 -10.16
CA TYR A 15 2.95 -8.56 -10.77
C TYR A 15 4.37 -8.04 -10.47
N ALA A 16 4.81 -8.12 -9.22
CA ALA A 16 6.12 -7.64 -8.80
C ALA A 16 7.25 -8.43 -9.49
N LEU A 17 7.17 -9.76 -9.52
CA LEU A 17 8.17 -10.61 -10.16
C LEU A 17 8.23 -10.34 -11.67
N LEU A 18 7.08 -10.26 -12.34
CA LEU A 18 7.03 -9.92 -13.76
C LEU A 18 7.67 -8.55 -14.02
N ARG A 19 7.23 -7.52 -13.31
CA ARG A 19 7.70 -6.15 -13.55
C ARG A 19 9.18 -5.96 -13.22
N TYR A 20 9.62 -6.42 -12.05
CA TYR A 20 10.96 -6.10 -11.54
C TYR A 20 12.02 -7.09 -12.02
N CYS A 21 11.70 -8.38 -12.15
CA CYS A 21 12.68 -9.41 -12.47
C CYS A 21 12.62 -9.92 -13.92
N VAL A 22 11.43 -10.00 -14.52
CA VAL A 22 11.29 -10.50 -15.90
C VAL A 22 11.45 -9.38 -16.92
N PHE A 23 10.72 -8.28 -16.75
CA PHE A 23 10.80 -7.12 -17.64
C PHE A 23 11.80 -6.06 -17.18
N GLY A 24 12.04 -6.00 -15.86
CA GLY A 24 12.99 -5.08 -15.24
C GLY A 24 14.39 -5.66 -15.16
N ASP A 25 15.27 -4.91 -14.50
CA ASP A 25 16.70 -5.18 -14.34
C ASP A 25 17.06 -5.79 -12.96
N VAL A 26 16.08 -6.06 -12.11
CA VAL A 26 16.32 -6.55 -10.75
C VAL A 26 16.60 -8.06 -10.78
N SER A 27 17.82 -8.45 -10.42
CA SER A 27 18.17 -9.86 -10.26
C SER A 27 17.22 -10.58 -9.29
N PHE A 28 16.83 -11.82 -9.65
CA PHE A 28 16.04 -12.70 -8.78
C PHE A 28 16.67 -12.92 -7.39
N ARG A 29 17.97 -12.68 -7.21
CA ARG A 29 18.64 -12.73 -5.89
C ARG A 29 18.12 -11.66 -4.93
N HIS A 30 17.64 -10.52 -5.43
CA HIS A 30 17.01 -9.47 -4.62
C HIS A 30 15.50 -9.68 -4.46
N ALA A 31 14.91 -10.68 -5.12
CA ALA A 31 13.49 -10.94 -5.04
C ALA A 31 12.97 -11.19 -3.61
N PRO A 32 13.63 -12.00 -2.76
CA PRO A 32 13.08 -12.39 -1.46
C PRO A 32 12.75 -11.23 -0.53
N LEU A 33 13.57 -10.17 -0.54
CA LEU A 33 13.35 -9.01 0.33
C LEU A 33 12.88 -7.80 -0.47
N PHE A 34 13.63 -7.36 -1.49
CA PHE A 34 13.30 -6.11 -2.19
C PHE A 34 12.01 -6.19 -3.00
N VAL A 35 11.84 -7.24 -3.81
CA VAL A 35 10.66 -7.37 -4.70
C VAL A 35 9.44 -7.79 -3.89
N LEU A 36 9.58 -8.80 -3.01
CA LEU A 36 8.46 -9.25 -2.18
C LEU A 36 8.02 -8.19 -1.16
N ASN A 37 8.91 -7.31 -0.67
CA ASN A 37 8.50 -6.20 0.19
C ASN A 37 7.50 -5.26 -0.51
N LYS A 38 7.71 -4.96 -1.80
CA LYS A 38 6.77 -4.16 -2.60
C LYS A 38 5.42 -4.87 -2.77
N ALA A 39 5.44 -6.17 -3.01
CA ALA A 39 4.22 -6.98 -3.11
C ALA A 39 3.45 -7.05 -1.79
N VAL A 40 4.15 -7.25 -0.67
CA VAL A 40 3.58 -7.28 0.68
C VAL A 40 2.94 -5.94 1.03
N ALA A 41 3.61 -4.81 0.72
CA ALA A 41 3.07 -3.46 0.92
C ALA A 41 1.74 -3.27 0.18
N TRP A 42 1.71 -3.62 -1.11
CA TRP A 42 0.52 -3.47 -1.92
C TRP A 42 -0.62 -4.37 -1.44
N ALA A 43 -0.33 -5.65 -1.15
CA ALA A 43 -1.32 -6.58 -0.60
C ALA A 43 -1.87 -6.11 0.75
N ALA A 44 -1.02 -5.58 1.64
CA ALA A 44 -1.43 -5.02 2.92
C ALA A 44 -2.43 -3.87 2.73
N LEU A 45 -2.10 -2.91 1.86
CA LEU A 45 -2.95 -1.76 1.56
C LEU A 45 -4.30 -2.20 0.95
N THR A 46 -4.30 -3.12 -0.01
CA THR A 46 -5.52 -3.63 -0.62
C THR A 46 -6.43 -4.30 0.42
N LEU A 47 -5.88 -5.16 1.28
CA LEU A 47 -6.66 -5.81 2.34
C LEU A 47 -7.19 -4.78 3.36
N LEU A 48 -6.41 -3.75 3.67
CA LEU A 48 -6.84 -2.68 4.56
C LEU A 48 -8.02 -1.92 3.97
N VAL A 49 -7.89 -1.48 2.71
CA VAL A 49 -8.95 -0.73 2.00
C VAL A 49 -10.22 -1.56 1.88
N VAL A 50 -10.12 -2.82 1.46
CA VAL A 50 -11.29 -3.72 1.35
C VAL A 50 -11.94 -3.92 2.73
N GLY A 51 -11.13 -4.10 3.78
CA GLY A 51 -11.62 -4.19 5.14
C GLY A 51 -12.32 -2.91 5.61
N LEU A 52 -11.70 -1.75 5.37
CA LEU A 52 -12.17 -0.44 5.87
C LEU A 52 -13.36 0.11 5.10
N ALA A 53 -13.45 -0.15 3.80
CA ALA A 53 -14.59 0.23 2.97
C ALA A 53 -15.86 -0.58 3.31
N GLY A 54 -15.75 -1.67 4.07
CA GLY A 54 -16.89 -2.49 4.46
C GLY A 54 -17.63 -3.08 3.26
N ALA A 55 -16.93 -3.34 2.16
CA ALA A 55 -17.53 -3.79 0.91
C ALA A 55 -18.37 -5.04 1.17
N ARG A 56 -19.68 -4.96 0.89
CA ARG A 56 -20.57 -6.11 0.92
C ARG A 56 -20.28 -6.93 -0.33
N TRP A 57 -19.38 -7.89 -0.20
CA TRP A 57 -19.06 -8.79 -1.30
C TRP A 57 -20.29 -9.65 -1.65
N PRO A 58 -20.52 -9.93 -2.94
CA PRO A 58 -21.55 -10.86 -3.36
C PRO A 58 -21.40 -12.20 -2.61
N PRO A 59 -22.49 -12.84 -2.15
CA PRO A 59 -22.44 -14.06 -1.33
C PRO A 59 -21.55 -15.17 -1.91
N ARG A 60 -21.45 -15.25 -3.25
CA ARG A 60 -20.61 -16.22 -3.98
C ARG A 60 -19.10 -16.12 -3.71
N PHE A 61 -18.61 -14.99 -3.23
CA PHE A 61 -17.19 -14.81 -2.88
C PHE A 61 -16.90 -15.13 -1.40
N GLY A 62 -17.91 -15.62 -0.68
CA GLY A 62 -17.84 -15.88 0.76
C GLY A 62 -17.90 -14.59 1.58
N ARG A 63 -18.16 -14.74 2.89
CA ARG A 63 -18.07 -13.64 3.84
C ARG A 63 -16.66 -13.58 4.40
N TRP A 64 -15.92 -12.51 4.10
CA TRP A 64 -14.65 -12.23 4.75
C TRP A 64 -14.88 -11.24 5.89
N PRO A 65 -14.71 -11.64 7.16
CA PRO A 65 -14.91 -10.73 8.28
C PRO A 65 -13.97 -9.53 8.14
N ARG A 66 -14.53 -8.32 8.13
CA ARG A 66 -13.78 -7.05 8.10
C ARG A 66 -12.61 -7.04 9.08
N SER A 67 -12.87 -7.46 10.32
CA SER A 67 -11.86 -7.50 11.37
C SER A 67 -10.70 -8.45 11.04
N SER A 68 -10.97 -9.56 10.33
CA SER A 68 -9.91 -10.46 9.87
C SER A 68 -9.07 -9.85 8.75
N LEU A 69 -9.68 -9.12 7.80
CA LEU A 69 -8.94 -8.48 6.71
C LEU A 69 -8.02 -7.38 7.25
N VAL A 70 -8.56 -6.52 8.12
CA VAL A 70 -7.79 -5.43 8.75
C VAL A 70 -6.63 -5.99 9.60
N ARG A 71 -6.86 -7.02 10.43
CA ARG A 71 -5.78 -7.63 11.23
C ARG A 71 -4.65 -8.18 10.35
N ARG A 72 -4.99 -8.83 9.22
CA ARG A 72 -3.99 -9.36 8.28
C ARG A 72 -3.26 -8.25 7.54
N ALA A 73 -3.98 -7.20 7.14
CA ALA A 73 -3.39 -6.01 6.54
C ALA A 73 -2.37 -5.36 7.48
N VAL A 74 -2.70 -5.21 8.76
CA VAL A 74 -1.77 -4.68 9.78
C VAL A 74 -0.55 -5.59 9.95
N ALA A 75 -0.73 -6.92 9.99
CA ALA A 75 0.39 -7.86 10.09
C ALA A 75 1.34 -7.76 8.88
N LEU A 76 0.80 -7.72 7.65
CA LEU A 76 1.61 -7.53 6.44
C LEU A 76 2.26 -6.14 6.41
N GLY A 77 1.55 -5.09 6.83
CA GLY A 77 2.09 -3.74 6.94
C GLY A 77 3.27 -3.66 7.92
N ARG A 78 3.21 -4.35 9.05
CA ARG A 78 4.34 -4.47 9.99
C ARG A 78 5.53 -5.19 9.36
N ALA A 79 5.28 -6.30 8.66
CA ALA A 79 6.35 -7.00 7.94
C ALA A 79 7.00 -6.10 6.87
N HIS A 80 6.19 -5.34 6.14
CA HIS A 80 6.67 -4.32 5.18
C HIS A 80 7.53 -3.25 5.86
N VAL A 81 7.12 -2.72 7.01
CA VAL A 81 7.90 -1.72 7.75
C VAL A 81 9.27 -2.26 8.12
N VAL A 82 9.33 -3.46 8.70
CA VAL A 82 10.61 -4.08 9.08
C VAL A 82 11.51 -4.29 7.85
N ALA A 83 10.97 -4.84 6.76
CA ALA A 83 11.73 -5.05 5.53
C ALA A 83 12.21 -3.71 4.92
N SER A 84 11.36 -2.69 4.93
CA SER A 84 11.70 -1.35 4.41
C SER A 84 12.77 -0.68 5.24
N LEU A 85 12.75 -0.79 6.57
CA LEU A 85 13.81 -0.23 7.43
C LEU A 85 15.18 -0.89 7.18
N VAL A 86 15.22 -2.15 6.76
CA VAL A 86 16.46 -2.83 6.35
C VAL A 86 16.94 -2.36 4.97
N LEU A 87 16.00 -2.05 4.07
CA LEU A 87 16.28 -1.68 2.68
C LEU A 87 16.43 -0.17 2.46
N VAL A 88 16.08 0.68 3.43
CA VAL A 88 16.04 2.13 3.26
C VAL A 88 17.46 2.66 3.06
N GLY A 89 17.75 3.06 1.82
CA GLY A 89 19.06 3.54 1.44
C GLY A 89 19.13 3.85 -0.05
N PRO A 90 20.11 4.67 -0.47
CA PRO A 90 20.26 5.10 -1.87
C PRO A 90 20.55 3.93 -2.82
N ALA A 91 21.10 2.81 -2.32
CA ALA A 91 21.32 1.61 -3.13
C ALA A 91 20.04 0.94 -3.64
N TYR A 92 18.93 1.04 -2.89
CA TYR A 92 17.64 0.42 -3.25
C TYR A 92 16.60 1.44 -3.71
N TYR A 93 16.72 2.70 -3.27
CA TYR A 93 15.76 3.75 -3.54
C TYR A 93 16.44 5.07 -3.93
N PRO A 94 17.27 5.09 -4.99
CA PRO A 94 18.07 6.27 -5.34
C PRO A 94 17.22 7.52 -5.59
N THR A 95 15.99 7.38 -6.08
CA THR A 95 15.06 8.50 -6.33
C THR A 95 14.61 9.23 -5.06
N LEU A 96 14.85 8.67 -3.87
CA LEU A 96 14.48 9.27 -2.58
C LEU A 96 15.63 10.05 -1.92
N TYR A 97 16.78 10.10 -2.58
CA TYR A 97 17.99 10.73 -2.05
C TYR A 97 18.54 11.75 -3.03
N ASP A 98 19.15 12.79 -2.48
CA ASP A 98 19.96 13.75 -3.22
C ASP A 98 21.36 13.17 -3.49
N PRO A 99 22.14 13.78 -4.41
CA PRO A 99 23.49 13.28 -4.76
C PRO A 99 24.47 13.22 -3.59
N ASP A 100 24.24 14.00 -2.53
CA ASP A 100 25.03 13.99 -1.29
C ASP A 100 24.64 12.86 -0.32
N GLY A 101 23.65 12.04 -0.68
CA GLY A 101 23.18 10.89 0.09
C GLY A 101 22.15 11.23 1.17
N ARG A 102 21.71 12.49 1.29
CA ARG A 102 20.60 12.87 2.17
C ARG A 102 19.25 12.51 1.54
N MET A 103 18.23 12.27 2.36
CA MET A 103 16.87 12.11 1.81
C MET A 103 16.40 13.43 1.23
N ASN A 104 15.81 13.37 0.05
CA ASN A 104 15.11 14.52 -0.53
C ASN A 104 13.70 14.65 0.07
N VAL A 105 12.98 15.71 -0.29
CA VAL A 105 11.62 15.99 0.22
C VAL A 105 10.66 14.81 0.00
N ALA A 106 10.75 14.11 -1.14
CA ALA A 106 9.90 12.96 -1.39
C ALA A 106 10.24 11.77 -0.48
N GLY A 107 11.54 11.53 -0.22
CA GLY A 107 12.02 10.56 0.76
C GLY A 107 11.56 10.86 2.18
N GLU A 108 11.69 12.12 2.62
CA GLU A 108 11.23 12.54 3.95
C GLU A 108 9.71 12.39 4.11
N LEU A 109 8.92 12.85 3.12
CA LEU A 109 7.47 12.72 3.12
C LEU A 109 7.03 11.25 3.12
N LEU A 110 7.71 10.39 2.36
CA LEU A 110 7.46 8.95 2.33
C LEU A 110 7.63 8.35 3.73
N ILE A 111 8.76 8.62 4.39
CA ILE A 111 9.04 8.06 5.72
C ILE A 111 8.09 8.64 6.77
N ALA A 112 7.90 9.96 6.81
CA ALA A 112 7.03 10.63 7.78
C ALA A 112 5.59 10.11 7.69
N SER A 113 5.02 10.04 6.49
CA SER A 113 3.68 9.48 6.29
C SER A 113 3.59 7.99 6.67
N GLY A 114 4.63 7.20 6.42
CA GLY A 114 4.70 5.80 6.87
C GLY A 114 4.66 5.68 8.41
N VAL A 115 5.43 6.52 9.11
CA VAL A 115 5.44 6.58 10.58
C VAL A 115 4.05 6.95 11.12
N PHE A 116 3.42 7.99 10.55
CA PHE A 116 2.07 8.39 10.94
C PHE A 116 1.05 7.25 10.73
N ALA A 117 1.10 6.55 9.59
CA ALA A 117 0.19 5.44 9.32
C ALA A 117 0.31 4.29 10.33
N VAL A 118 1.53 4.01 10.81
CA VAL A 118 1.79 2.98 11.83
C VAL A 118 1.38 3.42 13.24
N ALA A 119 1.53 4.71 13.57
CA ALA A 119 1.17 5.27 14.87
C ALA A 119 -0.35 5.43 15.06
N TYR A 120 -1.08 5.56 13.97
CA TYR A 120 -2.51 5.89 13.97
C TYR A 120 -3.53 4.80 14.44
N PRO A 121 -3.26 3.48 14.49
CA PRO A 121 -4.28 2.48 14.81
C PRO A 121 -4.74 2.45 16.29
N ILE A 122 -4.57 3.54 17.03
CA ILE A 122 -5.03 3.72 18.42
C ILE A 122 -6.40 4.44 18.48
N LEU A 123 -6.86 5.04 17.38
CA LEU A 123 -8.02 5.93 17.39
C LEU A 123 -9.33 5.22 17.00
N LYS A 124 -10.36 5.33 17.87
CA LYS A 124 -11.69 4.68 17.70
C LYS A 124 -12.67 5.45 16.80
N SER A 125 -12.28 6.59 16.23
CA SER A 125 -13.17 7.46 15.45
C SER A 125 -13.43 6.94 14.03
N PRO A 126 -14.64 7.13 13.44
CA PRO A 126 -14.86 6.86 12.02
C PRO A 126 -13.95 7.68 11.11
N TRP A 127 -13.69 8.95 11.45
CA TRP A 127 -12.74 9.83 10.74
C TRP A 127 -11.29 9.36 10.87
N ALA A 128 -11.00 8.56 11.89
CA ALA A 128 -9.70 7.92 12.01
C ALA A 128 -9.42 7.00 10.80
N ARG A 129 -10.45 6.31 10.30
CA ARG A 129 -10.31 5.47 9.11
C ARG A 129 -10.03 6.29 7.85
N VAL A 130 -10.57 7.50 7.76
CA VAL A 130 -10.29 8.41 6.65
C VAL A 130 -8.84 8.90 6.73
N ALA A 131 -8.42 9.35 7.92
CA ALA A 131 -7.07 9.85 8.14
C ALA A 131 -6.02 8.78 7.82
N ILE A 132 -6.14 7.54 8.30
CA ILE A 132 -5.16 6.49 8.02
C ILE A 132 -5.04 6.19 6.52
N VAL A 133 -6.16 6.15 5.78
CA VAL A 133 -6.13 5.89 4.33
C VAL A 133 -5.59 7.09 3.58
N ALA A 134 -5.89 8.32 4.00
CA ALA A 134 -5.30 9.53 3.44
C ALA A 134 -3.78 9.58 3.66
N THR A 135 -3.31 9.22 4.85
CA THR A 135 -1.88 9.11 5.15
C THR A 135 -1.21 8.04 4.28
N LEU A 136 -1.85 6.88 4.07
CA LEU A 136 -1.33 5.85 3.18
C LEU A 136 -1.35 6.27 1.70
N ALA A 137 -2.32 7.08 1.28
CA ALA A 137 -2.34 7.69 -0.04
C ALA A 137 -1.18 8.68 -0.22
N LEU A 138 -0.89 9.49 0.80
CA LEU A 138 0.28 10.37 0.83
C LEU A 138 1.58 9.56 0.75
N HIS A 139 1.70 8.48 1.53
CA HIS A 139 2.85 7.58 1.52
C HIS A 139 3.09 6.98 0.12
N ALA A 140 2.08 6.33 -0.46
CA ALA A 140 2.20 5.75 -1.80
C ALA A 140 2.42 6.84 -2.87
N GLY A 141 1.77 8.00 -2.70
CA GLY A 141 1.85 9.14 -3.61
C GLY A 141 3.23 9.80 -3.64
N ALA A 142 3.90 9.92 -2.50
CA ALA A 142 5.27 10.42 -2.42
C ALA A 142 6.22 9.55 -3.26
N LEU A 143 6.11 8.22 -3.14
CA LEU A 143 6.92 7.30 -3.95
C LEU A 143 6.51 7.33 -5.42
N ALA A 144 5.21 7.41 -5.74
CA ALA A 144 4.72 7.50 -7.12
C ALA A 144 5.24 8.76 -7.82
N ALA A 145 5.19 9.91 -7.14
CA ALA A 145 5.73 11.18 -7.61
C ALA A 145 7.24 11.10 -7.81
N ALA A 146 7.99 10.52 -6.85
CA ALA A 146 9.44 10.35 -6.96
C ALA A 146 9.85 9.46 -8.15
N THR A 147 9.03 8.46 -8.50
CA THR A 147 9.27 7.60 -9.68
C THR A 147 8.87 8.23 -11.01
N GLY A 148 8.14 9.36 -10.98
CA GLY A 148 7.61 10.01 -12.18
C GLY A 148 6.50 9.23 -12.88
N TYR A 149 5.87 9.90 -13.86
CA TYR A 149 4.89 9.31 -14.77
C TYR A 149 5.44 9.35 -16.20
N ALA A 150 6.04 8.24 -16.63
CA ALA A 150 6.62 8.07 -17.96
C ALA A 150 6.31 6.65 -18.48
N PRO A 151 5.08 6.40 -18.98
CA PRO A 151 4.64 5.07 -19.42
C PRO A 151 5.55 4.40 -20.46
N GLU A 152 6.15 5.20 -21.33
CA GLU A 152 7.11 4.78 -22.34
C GLU A 152 8.42 4.22 -21.74
N GLN A 153 8.72 4.53 -20.48
CA GLN A 153 9.89 4.03 -19.75
C GLN A 153 9.55 2.85 -18.83
N TRP A 154 8.29 2.41 -18.78
CA TRP A 154 7.90 1.33 -17.89
C TRP A 154 8.33 -0.03 -18.43
N PRO A 155 9.07 -0.84 -17.64
CA PRO A 155 9.45 -2.19 -18.04
C PRO A 155 8.23 -3.04 -18.41
N GLY A 156 8.18 -3.54 -19.65
CA GLY A 156 7.03 -4.30 -20.17
C GLY A 156 5.73 -3.50 -20.27
N GLY A 157 5.80 -2.16 -20.27
CA GLY A 157 4.63 -1.28 -20.20
C GLY A 157 3.91 -1.30 -18.84
N MET A 158 4.55 -1.87 -17.81
CA MET A 158 3.92 -2.13 -16.51
C MET A 158 4.19 -0.98 -15.49
N PRO A 159 3.16 -0.27 -15.01
CA PRO A 159 3.36 0.81 -14.04
C PRO A 159 4.09 0.35 -12.76
N PRO A 160 4.91 1.22 -12.14
CA PRO A 160 5.41 0.99 -10.80
C PRO A 160 4.30 0.62 -9.81
N ILE A 161 4.59 -0.30 -8.87
CA ILE A 161 3.62 -0.70 -7.83
C ILE A 161 3.17 0.49 -6.97
N SER A 162 3.97 1.55 -6.84
CA SER A 162 3.60 2.79 -6.18
C SER A 162 2.36 3.45 -6.82
N TRP A 163 2.24 3.43 -8.15
CA TRP A 163 1.06 3.95 -8.86
C TRP A 163 -0.19 3.12 -8.59
N TRP A 164 -0.08 1.78 -8.61
CA TRP A 164 -1.19 0.91 -8.21
C TRP A 164 -1.59 1.11 -6.75
N SER A 165 -0.61 1.28 -5.87
CA SER A 165 -0.84 1.52 -4.45
C SER A 165 -1.54 2.85 -4.24
N LEU A 166 -1.12 3.92 -4.93
CA LEU A 166 -1.79 5.21 -4.91
C LEU A 166 -3.25 5.09 -5.38
N LEU A 167 -3.48 4.41 -6.51
CA LEU A 167 -4.84 4.20 -7.03
C LEU A 167 -5.72 3.47 -6.02
N VAL A 168 -5.23 2.38 -5.42
CA VAL A 168 -5.95 1.63 -4.38
C VAL A 168 -6.23 2.51 -3.15
N ALA A 169 -5.26 3.32 -2.73
CA ALA A 169 -5.44 4.23 -1.59
C ALA A 169 -6.48 5.32 -1.88
N LEU A 170 -6.49 5.91 -3.09
CA LEU A 170 -7.46 6.92 -3.50
C LEU A 170 -8.88 6.35 -3.59
N ILE A 171 -9.03 5.16 -4.21
CA ILE A 171 -10.32 4.44 -4.23
C ILE A 171 -10.77 4.16 -2.79
N GLY A 172 -9.85 3.66 -1.95
CA GLY A 172 -10.14 3.39 -0.55
C GLY A 172 -10.55 4.62 0.24
N LEU A 173 -9.92 5.77 -0.02
CA LEU A 173 -10.23 7.04 0.60
C LEU A 173 -11.64 7.47 0.23
N ALA A 174 -11.97 7.47 -1.06
CA ALA A 174 -13.30 7.81 -1.56
C ALA A 174 -14.39 6.92 -0.96
N LEU A 175 -14.16 5.60 -0.91
CA LEU A 175 -15.10 4.64 -0.32
C LEU A 175 -15.26 4.82 1.19
N THR A 176 -14.15 5.09 1.90
CA THR A 176 -14.17 5.28 3.36
C THR A 176 -14.88 6.58 3.73
N VAL A 177 -14.60 7.68 3.03
CA VAL A 177 -15.31 8.95 3.21
C VAL A 177 -16.80 8.77 2.96
N ARG A 178 -17.18 8.14 1.84
CA ARG A 178 -18.59 7.86 1.52
C ARG A 178 -19.28 7.04 2.62
N HIS A 179 -18.60 6.04 3.18
CA HIS A 179 -19.16 5.23 4.26
C HIS A 179 -19.34 6.03 5.55
N VAL A 180 -18.34 6.83 5.95
CA VAL A 180 -18.42 7.68 7.16
C VAL A 180 -19.54 8.71 7.03
N LEU A 181 -19.69 9.36 5.88
CA LEU A 181 -20.76 10.33 5.64
C LEU A 181 -22.15 9.68 5.66
N ARG A 182 -22.31 8.46 5.14
CA ARG A 182 -23.58 7.72 5.17
C ARG A 182 -23.99 7.30 6.58
N ASP A 183 -23.03 6.79 7.35
CA ASP A 183 -23.26 6.34 8.72
C ASP A 183 -23.58 7.53 9.63
N GLY A 184 -22.93 8.69 9.41
CA GLY A 184 -23.22 9.94 10.13
C GLY A 184 -24.54 10.61 9.76
N ALA A 185 -25.09 10.32 8.57
CA ALA A 185 -26.37 10.87 8.09
C ALA A 185 -27.59 10.01 8.47
N SER A 186 -27.40 8.84 9.08
CA SER A 186 -28.50 8.01 9.57
C SER A 186 -28.98 8.59 10.91
N PRO A 187 -30.22 9.10 11.02
CA PRO A 187 -30.74 9.59 12.30
C PRO A 187 -30.71 8.43 13.32
N ALA A 188 -30.25 8.72 14.53
CA ALA A 188 -30.29 7.77 15.64
C ALA A 188 -31.75 7.33 15.85
N SER A 189 -32.08 6.11 15.43
CA SER A 189 -33.37 5.45 15.68
C SER A 189 -33.37 4.81 17.05
#